data_AF-A0A7W0WGW0-F1
#
_entry.id   AF-A0A7W0WGW0-F1
#
_cell.length_a   1.000
_cell.length_b   1.000
_cell.length_c   1.000
_cell.angle_alpha   90.00
_cell.angle_beta   90.00
_cell.angle_gamma   90.00
#
_symmetry.space_group_name_H-M   'P 1'
#
loop_
_entity.id
_entity.type
_entity.pdbx_description
1 polymer ?
#
loop_
_entity_poly.entity_id
_entity_poly.type
_entity_poly.pdbx_seq_one_letter_code
_entity_poly.pdbx_strand_id
1 'polypeptide(L)' 'MTTEQRSSHPYHMHDAILAQPGAFVRVAERNEGPVDELASLMASRERVFLAGIGTSHHASLVGEYLMRAYGG' A
#
# COMPACT_ATOMS: atom_id res chain seq x y z
N MET A 1 -26.53 23.96 -2.18
CA MET A 1 -25.45 23.20 -1.52
C MET A 1 -25.19 23.85 -0.18
N THR A 2 -25.68 23.24 0.89
CA THR A 2 -25.52 23.77 2.25
C THR A 2 -24.05 23.61 2.66
N THR A 3 -23.34 24.71 2.80
CA THR A 3 -22.00 24.77 3.41
C THR A 3 -22.16 24.60 4.91
N GLU A 4 -22.32 23.35 5.38
CA GLU A 4 -22.16 23.07 6.79
C GLU A 4 -20.71 23.31 7.19
N GLN A 5 -20.52 24.30 8.07
CA GLN A 5 -19.26 24.62 8.69
C GLN A 5 -18.87 23.47 9.63
N ARG A 6 -17.92 22.63 9.18
CA ARG A 6 -17.45 21.41 9.85
C ARG A 6 -17.08 21.69 11.32
N SER A 7 -17.97 21.34 12.26
CA SER A 7 -17.88 21.71 13.68
C SER A 7 -17.18 20.67 14.58
N SER A 8 -16.62 19.60 14.01
CA SER A 8 -15.83 18.59 14.74
C SER A 8 -14.73 18.01 13.85
N HIS A 9 -13.67 17.46 14.49
CA HIS A 9 -12.39 16.96 13.93
C HIS A 9 -12.46 16.56 12.45
N PRO A 10 -11.58 17.10 11.57
CA PRO A 10 -11.73 16.90 10.15
C PRO A 10 -11.69 15.41 9.82
N TYR A 11 -12.76 14.91 9.21
CA TYR A 11 -12.98 13.53 8.80
C TYR A 11 -11.98 13.05 7.70
N HIS A 12 -10.74 13.57 7.69
CA HIS A 12 -9.70 13.17 6.76
C HIS A 12 -9.47 11.67 6.75
N MET A 13 -9.65 10.99 7.88
CA MET A 13 -9.56 9.53 7.95
C MET A 13 -10.73 8.85 7.24
N HIS A 14 -11.97 9.33 7.43
CA HIS A 14 -13.14 8.81 6.72
C HIS A 14 -13.01 9.04 5.22
N ASP A 15 -12.62 10.24 4.80
CA ASP A 15 -12.39 10.57 3.40
C ASP A 15 -11.25 9.71 2.81
N ALA A 16 -10.17 9.47 3.56
CA ALA A 16 -9.07 8.59 3.15
C ALA A 16 -9.50 7.13 3.03
N ILE A 17 -10.33 6.62 3.95
CA ILE A 17 -10.88 5.25 3.90
C ILE A 17 -11.76 5.09 2.66
N LEU A 18 -12.69 6.01 2.41
CA LEU A 18 -13.56 5.96 1.23
C LEU A 18 -12.77 6.08 -0.08
N ALA A 19 -11.62 6.75 -0.07
CA ALA A 19 -10.75 6.89 -1.23
C ALA A 19 -9.89 5.65 -1.53
N GLN A 20 -9.82 4.65 -0.65
CA GLN A 20 -8.92 3.48 -0.80
C GLN A 20 -9.17 2.67 -2.08
N PRO A 21 -10.42 2.34 -2.49
CA PRO A 21 -10.64 1.56 -3.71
C PRO A 21 -10.03 2.23 -4.95
N GLY A 22 -10.24 3.54 -5.10
CA GLY A 22 -9.62 4.31 -6.18
C GLY A 22 -8.10 4.44 -6.03
N ALA A 23 -7.57 4.46 -4.82
CA ALA A 23 -6.13 4.43 -4.58
C ALA A 23 -5.49 3.11 -5.05
N PHE A 24 -6.16 1.97 -4.81
CA PHE A 24 -5.71 0.67 -5.29
C PHE A 24 -5.64 0.60 -6.82
N VAL A 25 -6.69 1.04 -7.52
CA VAL A 25 -6.71 1.11 -8.99
C VAL A 25 -5.52 1.92 -9.51
N ARG A 26 -5.31 3.13 -8.95
CA ARG A 26 -4.19 3.99 -9.36
C ARG A 26 -2.82 3.36 -9.08
N VAL A 27 -2.66 2.64 -7.96
CA VAL A 27 -1.40 1.96 -7.64
C VAL A 27 -1.14 0.84 -8.64
N ALA A 28 -2.15 0.04 -9.00
CA ALA A 28 -2.00 -1.02 -9.99
C ALA A 28 -1.61 -0.46 -11.37
N GLU A 29 -2.36 0.52 -11.88
CA GLU A 29 -2.11 1.13 -13.19
C GLU A 29 -0.75 1.82 -13.30
N ARG A 30 -0.30 2.49 -12.23
CA ARG A 30 0.96 3.25 -12.26
C ARG A 30 2.21 2.39 -12.12
N ASN A 31 2.08 1.19 -11.56
CA ASN A 31 3.23 0.39 -11.15
C ASN A 31 3.37 -0.93 -11.92
N GLU A 32 2.57 -1.21 -12.95
CA GLU A 32 2.63 -2.47 -13.72
C GLU A 32 4.08 -2.82 -14.15
N GLY A 33 4.75 -1.94 -14.89
CA GLY A 33 6.15 -2.17 -15.30
C GLY A 33 7.15 -2.20 -14.14
N PRO A 34 7.19 -1.19 -13.24
CA PRO A 34 8.10 -1.19 -12.10
C PRO A 34 7.97 -2.39 -11.16
N VAL A 35 6.78 -2.98 -11.02
CA VAL A 35 6.54 -4.17 -10.20
C VAL A 35 7.21 -5.39 -10.82
N ASP A 36 7.14 -5.57 -12.14
CA ASP A 36 7.79 -6.70 -12.82
C ASP A 36 9.33 -6.61 -12.74
N GLU A 37 9.88 -5.41 -12.86
CA GLU A 37 11.32 -5.17 -12.67
C GLU A 37 11.75 -5.49 -11.24
N LEU A 38 10.99 -5.01 -10.24
CA LEU A 38 11.25 -5.29 -8.83
C LEU A 38 11.16 -6.79 -8.53
N ALA A 39 10.15 -7.48 -9.05
CA ALA A 39 9.98 -8.92 -8.87
C ALA A 39 11.16 -9.70 -9.45
N SER A 40 11.61 -9.34 -10.66
CA SER A 40 12.79 -9.93 -11.29
C SER A 40 14.06 -9.69 -10.48
N LEU A 41 14.24 -8.47 -9.96
CA LEU A 41 15.36 -8.12 -9.10
C LEU A 41 15.33 -8.94 -7.81
N MET A 42 14.17 -9.07 -7.16
CA MET A 42 14.01 -9.83 -5.92
C MET A 42 14.28 -11.32 -6.12
N ALA A 43 13.79 -11.92 -7.22
CA ALA A 43 14.01 -13.32 -7.55
C ALA A 43 15.50 -13.65 -7.77
N SER A 44 16.33 -12.66 -8.14
CA SER A 44 17.78 -12.82 -8.28
C SER A 44 18.55 -12.77 -6.95
N ARG A 45 17.88 -12.55 -5.81
CA ARG A 45 18.53 -12.41 -4.49
C ARG A 45 18.24 -13.62 -3.61
N GLU A 46 19.28 -14.06 -2.90
CA GLU A 46 19.14 -15.11 -1.89
C GLU A 46 18.31 -14.69 -0.68
N ARG A 47 18.23 -13.38 -0.41
CA ARG A 47 17.52 -12.83 0.75
C ARG A 47 17.00 -11.43 0.48
N VAL A 48 15.77 -11.18 0.92
CA VAL A 48 15.12 -9.87 0.91
C VAL A 48 14.80 -9.48 2.35
N PHE A 49 15.10 -8.23 2.72
CA PHE A 49 14.76 -7.65 4.01
C PHE A 49 13.67 -6.61 3.83
N LEU A 50 12.55 -6.76 4.54
CA LEU A 50 11.48 -5.76 4.60
C LEU A 50 11.63 -4.95 5.88
N ALA A 51 11.62 -3.63 5.77
CA ALA A 51 11.76 -2.73 6.91
C ALA A 51 10.73 -1.60 6.85
N GLY A 52 10.15 -1.27 8.00
CA GLY A 52 9.17 -0.21 8.18
C GLY A 52 8.94 0.07 9.66
N ILE A 53 8.42 1.25 9.99
CA ILE A 53 8.07 1.67 11.35
C ILE A 53 6.58 2.04 11.43
N GLY A 54 5.97 1.89 12.60
CA GLY A 54 4.55 2.23 12.81
C GLY A 54 3.61 1.47 11.87
N THR A 55 2.69 2.16 11.18
CA THR A 55 1.80 1.53 10.20
C THR A 55 2.57 0.86 9.05
N SER A 56 3.71 1.42 8.64
CA SER A 56 4.56 0.80 7.61
C SER A 56 5.22 -0.49 8.09
N HIS A 57 5.47 -0.66 9.40
CA HIS A 57 5.92 -1.95 9.94
C HIS A 57 4.86 -3.03 9.71
N HIS A 58 3.59 -2.71 9.96
CA HIS A 58 2.48 -3.64 9.70
C HIS A 58 2.35 -3.95 8.20
N ALA A 59 2.56 -2.97 7.32
CA ALA A 59 2.61 -3.22 5.88
C ALA A 59 3.76 -4.14 5.47
N SER A 60 4.96 -3.96 6.05
CA SER A 60 6.08 -4.88 5.84
C SER A 60 5.77 -6.30 6.30
N LEU A 61 5.08 -6.46 7.44
CA LEU A 61 4.66 -7.76 7.95
C LEU A 61 3.65 -8.45 7.02
N VAL A 62 2.63 -7.72 6.54
CA VAL A 62 1.68 -8.25 5.54
C VAL A 62 2.42 -8.64 4.26
N GLY A 63 3.35 -7.80 3.79
CA GLY A 63 4.19 -8.07 2.62
C GLY A 63 5.00 -9.35 2.78
N GLU A 64 5.59 -9.58 3.95
CA GLU A 64 6.32 -10.82 4.25
C GLU A 64 5.42 -12.05 4.10
N TYR A 65 4.23 -12.04 4.72
CA TYR A 65 3.28 -13.16 4.63
C TYR A 65 2.85 -13.42 3.18
N LEU A 66 2.55 -12.37 2.41
CA LEU A 66 2.17 -12.50 1.01
C LEU A 66 3.31 -13.06 0.15
N MET A 67 4.53 -12.57 0.34
CA MET A 67 5.71 -13.07 -0.39
C MET A 67 6.00 -14.54 -0.05
N ARG A 68 5.88 -14.96 1.21
CA ARG A 68 6.01 -16.37 1.59
C ARG A 68 4.93 -17.26 0.99
N ALA A 69 3.71 -16.74 0.85
CA ALA A 69 2.57 -17.50 0.34
C ALA A 69 2.57 -17.61 -1.20
N TYR A 70 3.01 -16.57 -1.90
CA TYR A 70 2.83 -16.44 -3.36
C TYR A 70 4.11 -16.17 -4.15
N GLY A 71 5.25 -15.94 -3.50
CA GLY A 71 6.49 -15.49 -4.13
C GLY A 71 7.32 -16.58 -4.84
N GLY A 72 7.00 -17.85 -4.64
CA GLY A 72 7.75 -19.00 -5.19
C GLY A 72 8.84 -19.51 -4.26
#